data_AF-A0A256HMS0-F1
#
_entry.id   AF-A0A256HMS0-F1
#
_cell.length_a   1.000
_cell.length_b   1.000
_cell.length_c   1.000
_cell.angle_alpha   90.00
_cell.angle_beta   90.00
_cell.angle_gamma   90.00
#
_symmetry.space_group_name_H-M   'P 1'
#
loop_
_entity.id
_entity.type
_entity.pdbx_description
1 polymer ?
#
loop_
_entity_poly.entity_id
_entity_poly.type
_entity_poly.pdbx_seq_one_letter_code
_entity_poly.pdbx_strand_id
1 'polypeptide(L)'
;MSDTTADGEAGAESTESESSEAEANGVAARYEETDGERLLTFSADGAEATVAQNVDGYAMLKVRPGPNGDELERYYGFDMALDHAAELLGVAVNDLPVPDAAADMGM
;
A
#
# COMPACT_ATOMS: atom_id res chain seq x y z
N MET A 1 -2.14 -32.85 -30.89
CA MET A 1 -1.24 -32.47 -29.79
C MET A 1 -0.83 -31.03 -30.09
N SER A 2 -1.45 -30.10 -29.39
CA SER A 2 -1.13 -28.67 -29.49
C SER A 2 -0.41 -28.31 -28.20
N ASP A 3 0.78 -27.74 -28.31
CA ASP A 3 1.59 -27.30 -27.19
C ASP A 3 2.18 -25.92 -27.51
N THR A 4 2.10 -25.03 -26.51
CA THR A 4 3.01 -23.91 -26.21
C THR A 4 3.00 -22.69 -27.15
N THR A 5 3.18 -21.43 -26.73
CA THR A 5 3.22 -20.63 -25.47
C THR A 5 3.59 -19.21 -25.93
N ALA A 6 3.33 -18.21 -25.07
CA ALA A 6 3.77 -16.80 -25.14
C ALA A 6 2.92 -15.92 -26.08
N ASP A 7 2.62 -14.66 -25.74
CA ASP A 7 3.43 -13.71 -24.99
C ASP A 7 2.50 -12.61 -24.45
N GLY A 8 2.64 -12.26 -23.17
CA GLY A 8 1.81 -11.26 -22.50
C GLY A 8 2.70 -10.18 -21.89
N GLU A 9 3.42 -9.44 -22.73
CA GLU A 9 4.18 -8.26 -22.33
C GLU A 9 3.41 -7.01 -22.74
N ALA A 10 3.04 -6.21 -21.74
CA ALA A 10 2.87 -4.78 -21.90
C ALA A 10 3.42 -4.09 -20.65
N GLY A 11 4.74 -4.19 -20.48
CA GLY A 11 5.49 -3.29 -19.61
C GLY A 11 5.46 -1.89 -20.23
N ALA A 12 4.75 -0.97 -19.59
CA ALA A 12 4.83 0.44 -19.91
C ALA A 12 5.99 1.04 -19.11
N GLU A 13 7.10 1.32 -19.78
CA GLU A 13 8.14 2.21 -19.25
C GLU A 13 7.53 3.62 -19.13
N SER A 14 7.46 4.15 -17.92
CA SER A 14 7.04 5.54 -17.65
C SER A 14 7.71 6.00 -16.37
N THR A 15 8.68 6.92 -16.48
CA THR A 15 9.26 7.80 -15.45
C THR A 15 9.34 7.18 -14.04
N GLU A 16 10.52 6.73 -13.61
CA GLU A 16 10.81 6.03 -12.33
C GLU A 16 10.14 6.66 -11.09
N SER A 17 8.87 6.33 -10.89
CA SER A 17 8.15 6.36 -9.64
C SER A 17 7.94 4.89 -9.29
N GLU A 18 8.65 4.40 -8.29
CA GLU A 18 8.51 3.03 -7.82
C GLU A 18 7.09 2.85 -7.26
N SER A 19 6.26 2.08 -7.97
CA SER A 19 4.90 1.76 -7.57
C SER A 19 4.66 0.26 -7.71
N SER A 20 3.94 -0.32 -6.74
CA SER A 20 3.63 -1.75 -6.69
C SER A 20 2.21 -1.97 -6.20
N GLU A 21 1.54 -2.97 -6.74
CA GLU A 21 0.13 -3.28 -6.43
C GLU A 21 -0.01 -4.71 -5.92
N ALA A 22 -1.01 -4.95 -5.07
CA ALA A 22 -1.37 -6.28 -4.58
C ALA A 22 -2.88 -6.36 -4.30
N GLU A 23 -3.48 -7.54 -4.46
CA GLU A 23 -4.90 -7.75 -4.21
C GLU A 23 -5.13 -9.08 -3.49
N ALA A 24 -5.92 -9.06 -2.41
CA ALA A 24 -6.33 -10.26 -1.68
C ALA A 24 -7.63 -10.01 -0.91
N ASN A 25 -8.46 -11.04 -0.75
CA ASN A 25 -9.65 -11.00 0.11
C ASN A 25 -10.64 -9.84 -0.17
N GLY A 26 -10.66 -9.31 -1.40
CA GLY A 26 -11.50 -8.16 -1.77
C GLY A 26 -10.92 -6.79 -1.40
N VAL A 27 -9.67 -6.75 -0.93
CA VAL A 27 -8.89 -5.53 -0.66
C VAL A 27 -7.84 -5.37 -1.75
N ALA A 28 -7.76 -4.17 -2.32
CA ALA A 28 -6.67 -3.77 -3.21
C ALA A 28 -5.71 -2.86 -2.47
N ALA A 29 -4.41 -3.05 -2.68
CA ALA A 29 -3.33 -2.26 -2.14
C ALA A 29 -2.47 -1.68 -3.24
N ARG A 30 -2.08 -0.42 -3.08
CA ARG A 30 -1.19 0.31 -3.96
C ARG A 30 -0.12 1.00 -3.14
N TYR A 31 1.12 0.63 -3.41
CA TYR A 31 2.32 1.29 -2.94
C TYR A 31 2.80 2.29 -3.98
N GLU A 32 3.22 3.48 -3.54
CA GLU A 32 3.89 4.46 -4.39
C GLU A 32 4.86 5.33 -3.58
N GLU A 33 6.01 5.62 -4.16
CA GLU A 33 6.93 6.63 -3.67
C GLU A 33 6.67 7.97 -4.36
N THR A 34 6.51 9.00 -3.55
CA THR A 34 6.29 10.38 -3.98
C THR A 34 7.46 11.25 -3.51
N ASP A 35 7.45 12.54 -3.85
CA ASP A 35 8.46 13.50 -3.40
C ASP A 35 8.38 13.71 -1.87
N GLY A 36 9.01 12.79 -1.13
CA GLY A 36 9.21 12.84 0.31
C GLY A 36 8.41 11.81 1.12
N GLU A 37 7.46 11.10 0.52
CA GLU A 37 6.65 10.08 1.22
C GLU A 37 6.57 8.75 0.46
N ARG A 38 6.61 7.64 1.22
CA ARG A 38 6.18 6.30 0.82
C ARG A 38 4.71 6.16 1.23
N LEU A 39 3.84 5.86 0.27
CA LEU A 39 2.40 5.73 0.50
C LEU A 39 1.98 4.29 0.23
N LEU A 40 1.32 3.66 1.21
CA LEU A 40 0.63 2.39 1.05
C LEU A 40 -0.87 2.63 1.24
N THR A 41 -1.60 2.64 0.14
CA THR A 41 -3.05 2.88 0.11
C THR A 41 -3.79 1.57 -0.08
N PHE A 42 -4.74 1.30 0.79
CA PHE A 42 -5.67 0.19 0.72
C PHE A 42 -7.06 0.69 0.35
N SER A 43 -7.79 -0.13 -0.41
CA SER A 43 -9.18 0.14 -0.78
C SER A 43 -10.03 -1.12 -0.69
N ALA A 44 -11.23 -0.99 -0.11
CA ALA A 44 -12.20 -2.07 0.03
C ALA A 44 -13.61 -1.47 0.12
N ASP A 45 -14.58 -2.04 -0.59
CA ASP A 45 -16.00 -1.64 -0.56
C ASP A 45 -16.26 -0.11 -0.68
N GLY A 46 -15.39 0.60 -1.41
CA GLY A 46 -15.48 2.06 -1.61
C GLY A 46 -14.91 2.91 -0.47
N ALA A 47 -14.31 2.30 0.55
CA ALA A 47 -13.49 2.96 1.56
C ALA A 47 -12.00 2.91 1.18
N GLU A 48 -11.23 3.88 1.68
CA GLU A 48 -9.79 3.96 1.50
C GLU A 48 -9.08 4.24 2.83
N ALA A 49 -7.87 3.70 2.97
CA ALA A 49 -6.98 3.99 4.08
C ALA A 49 -5.53 4.02 3.58
N THR A 50 -4.76 5.04 3.94
CA THR A 50 -3.36 5.17 3.54
C THR A 50 -2.45 5.19 4.75
N VAL A 51 -1.44 4.32 4.73
CA VAL A 51 -0.28 4.38 5.61
C VAL A 51 0.83 5.15 4.90
N ALA A 52 1.27 6.27 5.48
CA ALA A 52 2.29 7.14 4.90
C ALA A 52 3.52 7.21 5.82
N GLN A 53 4.71 7.09 5.24
CA GLN A 53 5.99 7.27 5.92
C GLN A 53 6.87 8.21 5.09
N ASN A 54 7.87 8.88 5.69
CA ASN A 54 8.85 9.58 4.86
C ASN A 54 9.70 8.56 4.06
N VAL A 55 10.26 9.01 2.93
CA VAL A 55 11.15 8.18 2.08
C VAL A 55 12.37 7.63 2.83
N ASP A 56 12.85 8.33 3.86
CA ASP A 56 14.00 7.86 4.64
C ASP A 56 13.66 6.73 5.62
N GLY A 57 12.39 6.38 5.83
CA GLY A 57 11.95 5.32 6.76
C GLY A 57 12.02 5.67 8.26
N TYR A 58 12.73 6.74 8.66
CA TYR A 58 12.93 7.08 10.07
C TYR A 58 11.75 7.76 10.78
N ALA A 59 10.71 8.18 10.05
CA ALA A 59 9.55 8.83 10.65
C ALA A 59 8.50 7.83 11.14
N MET A 60 7.72 8.22 12.16
CA MET A 60 6.48 7.53 12.52
C MET A 60 5.56 7.42 11.30
N LEU A 61 4.88 6.28 11.19
CA LEU A 61 3.87 6.06 10.15
C LEU A 61 2.62 6.85 10.47
N LYS A 62 2.02 7.47 9.45
CA LYS A 62 0.77 8.22 9.53
C LYS A 62 -0.35 7.43 8.89
N VAL A 63 -1.51 7.34 9.54
CA VAL A 63 -2.72 6.79 8.93
C VAL A 63 -3.65 7.93 8.49
N ARG A 64 -4.19 7.83 7.27
CA ARG A 64 -5.05 8.82 6.60
C ARG A 64 -6.23 8.10 5.93
N PRO A 65 -7.39 8.76 5.70
CA PRO A 65 -8.54 8.17 5.00
C PRO A 65 -8.37 8.09 3.47
N GLY A 66 -7.14 8.18 2.96
CA GLY A 66 -6.78 8.21 1.55
C GLY A 66 -5.43 8.92 1.32
N PRO A 67 -4.89 8.88 0.09
CA PRO A 67 -3.52 9.30 -0.20
C PRO A 67 -3.27 10.79 0.08
N ASN A 68 -4.30 11.61 -0.20
CA ASN A 68 -4.29 13.06 0.03
C ASN A 68 -5.07 13.46 1.30
N GLY A 69 -5.46 12.50 2.13
CA GLY A 69 -6.23 12.75 3.34
C GLY A 69 -5.40 13.42 4.44
N ASP A 70 -6.08 14.09 5.37
CA ASP A 70 -5.44 14.58 6.57
C ASP A 70 -4.97 13.43 7.47
N GLU A 71 -3.88 13.67 8.20
CA GLU A 71 -3.39 12.73 9.22
C GLU A 71 -4.43 12.54 10.31
N LEU A 72 -4.79 11.28 10.57
CA LEU A 72 -5.67 10.89 11.66
C LEU A 72 -4.85 10.53 12.90
N GLU A 73 -3.86 9.66 12.75
CA GLU A 73 -3.01 9.19 13.85
C GLU A 73 -1.61 8.76 13.38
N ARG A 74 -0.67 8.65 14.34
CA ARG A 74 0.73 8.21 14.13
C ARG A 74 1.10 6.99 14.95
N TYR A 75 1.88 6.10 14.33
CA TYR A 75 2.37 4.87 14.95
C TYR A 75 3.87 4.69 14.79
N TYR A 76 4.49 4.09 15.80
CA TYR A 76 5.91 3.68 15.75
C TYR A 76 6.12 2.36 15.01
N GLY A 77 5.10 1.49 14.95
CA GLY A 77 5.19 0.17 14.33
C GLY A 77 4.22 0.01 13.18
N PHE A 78 4.67 -0.63 12.11
CA PHE A 78 3.87 -0.84 10.91
C PHE A 78 2.63 -1.70 11.20
N ASP A 79 2.75 -2.74 12.00
CA ASP A 79 1.61 -3.59 12.39
C ASP A 79 0.48 -2.79 13.05
N MET A 80 0.80 -1.80 13.90
CA MET A 80 -0.23 -0.95 14.51
C MET A 80 -0.85 0.04 13.51
N ALA A 81 -0.07 0.52 12.54
CA ALA A 81 -0.63 1.32 11.46
C ALA A 81 -1.54 0.51 10.54
N LEU A 82 -1.20 -0.76 10.27
CA LEU A 82 -2.02 -1.69 9.50
C LEU A 82 -3.32 -2.05 10.23
N ASP A 83 -3.27 -2.25 11.55
CA ASP A 83 -4.45 -2.49 12.37
C ASP A 83 -5.46 -1.33 12.23
N HIS A 84 -5.03 -0.08 12.42
CA HIS A 84 -5.90 1.07 12.24
C HIS A 84 -6.37 1.23 10.78
N ALA A 85 -5.51 0.98 9.78
CA ALA A 85 -5.95 1.01 8.38
C ALA A 85 -7.05 -0.02 8.11
N ALA A 86 -6.94 -1.23 8.68
CA ALA A 86 -7.96 -2.27 8.58
C ALA A 86 -9.27 -1.86 9.29
N GLU A 87 -9.18 -1.22 10.46
CA GLU A 87 -10.34 -0.68 11.17
C GLU A 87 -11.12 0.36 10.33
N LEU A 88 -10.41 1.26 9.63
CA LEU A 88 -11.02 2.25 8.75
C LEU A 88 -11.77 1.62 7.56
N LEU A 89 -11.25 0.50 7.06
CA LEU A 89 -11.84 -0.27 5.97
C LEU A 89 -12.92 -1.25 6.43
N GLY A 90 -13.01 -1.54 7.73
CA GLY A 90 -13.93 -2.54 8.28
C GLY A 90 -13.55 -3.99 7.92
N VAL A 91 -12.27 -4.27 7.68
CA VAL A 91 -11.73 -5.59 7.31
C VAL A 91 -10.81 -6.14 8.41
N ALA A 92 -10.41 -7.40 8.33
CA ALA A 92 -9.38 -7.93 9.23
C ALA A 92 -7.99 -7.49 8.78
N VAL A 93 -7.09 -7.20 9.73
CA VAL A 93 -5.70 -6.81 9.40
C VAL A 93 -4.95 -7.85 8.56
N ASN A 94 -5.22 -9.14 8.78
CA ASN A 94 -4.63 -10.23 7.99
C ASN A 94 -5.17 -10.33 6.55
N ASP A 95 -6.25 -9.59 6.25
CA ASP A 95 -6.80 -9.53 4.90
C ASP A 95 -6.12 -8.45 4.05
N LEU A 96 -5.35 -7.53 4.67
CA LEU A 96 -4.62 -6.48 3.97
C LEU A 96 -3.44 -7.07 3.17
N PRO A 97 -3.44 -6.98 1.83
CA PRO A 97 -2.31 -7.44 1.03
C PRO A 97 -1.20 -6.38 1.05
N VAL A 98 -0.11 -6.63 1.78
CA VAL A 98 1.06 -5.75 1.77
C VAL A 98 1.98 -6.13 0.61
N PRO A 99 2.23 -5.25 -0.39
CA PRO A 99 3.20 -5.52 -1.45
C PRO A 99 4.63 -5.63 -0.90
N ASP A 100 5.49 -6.43 -1.54
CA ASP A 100 6.89 -6.62 -1.11
C ASP A 100 7.66 -5.29 -1.00
N ALA A 101 7.37 -4.33 -1.88
CA ALA A 101 7.98 -3.00 -1.88
C ALA A 101 7.61 -2.14 -0.65
N ALA A 102 6.56 -2.50 0.09
CA ALA A 102 6.11 -1.81 1.30
C ALA A 102 6.42 -2.61 2.59
N ALA A 103 6.98 -3.81 2.48
CA ALA A 103 7.14 -4.73 3.61
C ALA A 103 8.15 -4.25 4.66
N ASP A 104 9.04 -3.32 4.31
CA ASP A 104 10.05 -2.73 5.20
C ASP A 104 9.63 -1.36 5.77
N MET A 105 8.41 -0.89 5.48
CA MET A 105 7.89 0.33 6.11
C MET A 105 7.87 0.16 7.63
N GLY A 106 8.26 1.22 8.36
CA GLY A 106 8.30 1.20 9.83
C GLY A 106 9.55 0.56 10.47
N MET A 107 10.61 0.27 9.70
CA MET A 107 11.91 -0.18 10.19
C MET A 107 12.99 0.91 10.23
#